data_AF-A0A1G2F084-F1
#
_entry.id   AF-A0A1G2F084-F1
#
_cell.length_a   1.000
_cell.length_b   1.000
_cell.length_c   1.000
_cell.angle_alpha   90.00
_cell.angle_beta   90.00
_cell.angle_gamma   90.00
#
_symmetry.space_group_name_H-M   'P 1'
#
loop_
_entity.id
_entity.type
_entity.pdbx_description
1 polymer ?
#
loop_
_entity_poly.entity_id
_entity_poly.type
_entity_poly.pdbx_seq_one_letter_code
_entity_poly.pdbx_strand_id
1 'polypeptide(L)'
;MIRRIPKIYIAAVLLVSVGVGLYFILPYRKGPPEIAQAYHQSQFFKYSEFIESSVRDADSDAKIDLNKIMGGIVPHHIPTTIPLLAEFYTKLKNARDVKTFVILAPDHVDAGRGNISISKADFIMPFGALRPNLAMIEQLESSGFLVQDEAPFDREHSIDSQLLLISKLFPDAQIVPLIFRSSITNEEARAFGKILAGVVDESTFIVSSVDFSHYLSERQARPIDYLSANVLGAIDSKSTDLVKADSEQSLVALMSFLETKGANHHVDLQVFNTRDFNSNNDYTTGYVTGFWGIKYGVSGQVNNNEPITLLFVGDIMLSRLIGDIMAKKNDWRYPFLETADFLKGADVTFGNLEGPISSRGTKVGSIYSFRSDPRAIEGLLYAGFDVLSIANNHIWDYGADAVRDTLAILKDAGIGVTGGGVDYQEAHRPLIKEVRGTRVGFLGYTDLISSSLGSKTAKPAIAFLDIDLAISDVKEARKEADLVVVSLHWGNEYETTQSPNQEKVAKSLIDAGAQLIIGHHPHVVQPVMEYGGGFIAYSLGNFIFDQNFSLETKTGLILKVTLKDKRVSQIEEMKIAFTSSYQPYLSDSN
;
A
#
# COMPACT_ATOMS: atom_id res chain seq x y z
N MET A 1 0.07 12.78 -12.63
CA MET A 1 1.09 13.72 -13.16
C MET A 1 2.29 13.76 -12.21
N ILE A 2 3.28 12.85 -12.36
CA ILE A 2 4.50 12.89 -11.53
C ILE A 2 5.36 14.06 -11.99
N ARG A 3 5.33 15.18 -11.25
CA ARG A 3 6.33 16.23 -11.42
C ARG A 3 7.67 15.61 -11.03
N ARG A 4 8.52 15.35 -12.02
CA ARG A 4 9.96 15.23 -11.78
C ARG A 4 10.37 16.48 -11.00
N ILE A 5 10.88 16.31 -9.79
CA ILE A 5 11.60 17.37 -9.09
C ILE A 5 12.66 17.86 -10.10
N PRO A 6 12.64 19.14 -10.51
CA PRO A 6 13.48 19.62 -11.58
C PRO A 6 14.96 19.44 -11.21
N LYS A 7 15.71 18.81 -12.13
CA LYS A 7 17.12 18.40 -12.03
C LYS A 7 18.14 19.56 -11.90
N ILE A 8 17.75 20.74 -11.41
CA ILE A 8 18.59 21.94 -11.43
C ILE A 8 19.42 22.14 -10.15
N TYR A 9 19.17 21.42 -9.05
CA TYR A 9 19.72 21.82 -7.74
C TYR A 9 20.77 20.90 -7.08
N ILE A 10 21.52 20.10 -7.84
CA ILE A 10 22.68 19.34 -7.31
C ILE A 10 24.02 20.08 -7.54
N ALA A 11 24.03 21.21 -8.22
CA ALA A 11 25.28 21.91 -8.57
C ALA A 11 25.82 22.88 -7.50
N ALA A 12 25.12 23.13 -6.38
CA ALA A 12 25.50 24.19 -5.43
C ALA A 12 26.01 23.74 -4.05
N VAL A 13 26.09 22.43 -3.73
CA VAL A 13 26.49 21.99 -2.37
C VAL A 13 27.66 20.99 -2.33
N LEU A 14 28.19 20.48 -3.44
CA LEU A 14 29.30 19.51 -3.42
C LEU A 14 30.61 20.09 -3.97
N LEU A 15 31.13 21.07 -3.25
CA LEU A 15 32.54 21.47 -3.27
C LEU A 15 33.08 21.59 -1.84
N VAL A 16 32.93 20.51 -1.04
CA VAL A 16 33.77 20.28 0.15
C VAL A 16 34.18 18.81 0.17
N SER A 17 35.28 18.56 -0.54
CA SER A 17 36.38 17.64 -0.23
C SER A 17 36.13 16.39 0.62
N VAL A 18 36.40 15.25 -0.02
CA VAL A 18 37.07 14.06 0.51
C VAL A 18 38.07 14.44 1.62
N GLY A 19 37.83 13.92 2.82
CA GLY A 19 38.75 14.04 3.96
C GLY A 19 38.30 13.11 5.07
N VAL A 20 38.87 11.90 5.11
CA VAL A 20 38.82 11.02 6.28
C VAL A 20 39.52 11.74 7.43
N GLY A 21 38.73 12.34 8.32
CA GLY A 21 39.19 13.02 9.52
C GLY A 21 38.92 12.18 10.75
N LEU A 22 39.97 11.56 11.29
CA LEU A 22 40.02 11.05 12.66
C LEU A 22 39.57 12.17 13.63
N TYR A 23 38.42 11.98 14.27
CA TYR A 23 37.93 12.91 15.29
C TYR A 23 38.80 12.75 16.55
N PHE A 24 39.58 13.78 16.86
CA PHE A 24 40.22 13.90 18.16
C PHE A 24 39.15 14.19 19.23
N ILE A 25 39.02 13.27 20.19
CA ILE A 25 38.25 13.46 21.42
C ILE A 25 38.95 14.54 22.25
N LEU A 26 38.32 15.72 22.38
CA LEU A 26 38.70 16.69 23.41
C LEU A 26 37.81 16.47 24.64
N PRO A 27 38.38 16.38 25.86
CA PRO A 27 37.60 16.18 27.07
C PRO A 27 36.84 17.47 27.44
N TYR A 28 35.51 17.37 27.47
CA TYR A 28 34.61 18.41 27.99
C TYR A 28 34.93 18.68 29.47
N ARG A 29 35.27 19.93 29.82
CA ARG A 29 35.51 20.35 31.21
C ARG A 29 34.18 20.56 31.94
N LYS A 30 34.00 19.82 33.05
CA LYS A 30 32.90 20.04 34.02
C LYS A 30 32.98 21.43 34.65
N GLY A 31 31.99 22.28 34.38
CA GLY A 31 31.64 23.42 35.24
C GLY A 31 30.88 22.96 36.51
N PRO A 32 30.79 23.80 37.55
CA PRO A 32 30.21 23.43 38.84
C PRO A 32 28.68 23.25 38.76
N PRO A 33 28.07 22.48 39.68
CA PRO A 33 26.67 22.09 39.60
C PRO A 33 25.77 23.21 40.13
N GLU A 34 25.27 24.06 39.24
CA GLU A 34 24.04 24.80 39.46
C GLU A 34 22.89 24.05 38.78
N ILE A 35 21.73 24.02 39.42
CA ILE A 35 20.54 23.27 38.99
C ILE A 35 19.96 23.93 37.73
N ALA A 36 20.53 23.61 36.57
CA ALA A 36 20.02 24.01 35.27
C ALA A 36 19.07 22.92 34.76
N GLN A 37 17.85 23.29 34.35
CA GLN A 37 17.03 22.44 33.49
C GLN A 37 17.86 22.15 32.23
N ALA A 38 18.33 20.91 32.09
CA ALA A 38 19.07 20.45 30.92
C ALA A 38 18.17 20.62 29.69
N TYR A 39 18.70 21.20 28.62
CA TYR A 39 18.05 21.30 27.32
C TYR A 39 18.89 20.53 26.30
N HIS A 40 18.26 20.04 25.24
CA HIS A 40 18.96 19.47 24.09
C HIS A 40 19.06 20.51 22.99
N GLN A 41 20.23 20.63 22.37
CA GLN A 41 20.43 21.57 21.27
C GLN A 41 20.66 20.80 19.97
N SER A 42 19.89 21.16 18.94
CA SER A 42 20.00 20.54 17.63
C SER A 42 21.41 20.62 17.06
N GLN A 43 21.87 19.55 16.41
CA GLN A 43 23.15 19.54 15.69
C GLN A 43 23.03 20.09 14.26
N PHE A 44 21.81 20.45 13.83
CA PHE A 44 21.46 20.66 12.43
C PHE A 44 21.12 22.11 12.07
N PHE A 45 21.52 23.10 12.89
CA PHE A 45 21.35 24.53 12.61
C PHE A 45 21.83 24.96 11.21
N LYS A 46 22.88 24.32 10.69
CA LYS A 46 23.43 24.59 9.35
C LYS A 46 22.46 24.28 8.19
N TYR A 47 21.40 23.52 8.42
CA TYR A 47 20.45 23.12 7.37
C TYR A 47 19.19 24.01 7.31
N SER A 48 19.12 25.07 8.13
CA SER A 48 17.94 25.94 8.21
C SER A 48 17.50 26.51 6.85
N GLU A 49 18.44 27.04 6.05
CA GLU A 49 18.12 27.58 4.72
C GLU A 49 17.58 26.51 3.76
N PHE A 50 18.15 25.28 3.83
CA PHE A 50 17.72 24.17 2.97
C PHE A 50 16.36 23.62 3.38
N ILE A 51 16.03 23.65 4.67
CA ILE A 51 14.68 23.33 5.15
C ILE A 51 13.68 24.37 4.63
N GLU A 52 14.00 25.65 4.73
CA GLU A 52 13.10 26.70 4.24
C GLU A 52 12.87 26.61 2.74
N SER A 53 13.89 26.29 1.94
CA SER A 53 13.69 26.05 0.51
C SER A 53 12.83 24.82 0.25
N SER A 54 13.10 23.72 0.95
CA SER A 54 12.36 22.47 0.76
C SER A 54 10.88 22.59 1.15
N VAL A 55 10.57 23.35 2.20
CA VAL A 55 9.18 23.65 2.60
C VAL A 55 8.48 24.55 1.57
N ARG A 56 9.18 25.50 0.96
CA ARG A 56 8.60 26.31 -0.14
C ARG A 56 8.32 25.49 -1.40
N ASP A 57 9.14 24.48 -1.66
CA ASP A 57 9.02 23.62 -2.83
C ASP A 57 8.03 22.47 -2.64
N ALA A 58 7.65 22.18 -1.39
CA ALA A 58 6.64 21.17 -1.06
C ALA A 58 5.29 21.55 -1.65
N ASP A 59 4.55 20.56 -2.14
CA ASP A 59 3.22 20.77 -2.73
C ASP A 59 2.21 21.15 -1.64
N SER A 60 1.92 22.45 -1.56
CA SER A 60 0.95 23.01 -0.63
C SER A 60 -0.49 22.61 -0.93
N ASP A 61 -0.80 22.16 -2.14
CA ASP A 61 -2.16 21.81 -2.55
C ASP A 61 -2.46 20.32 -2.34
N ALA A 62 -1.43 19.51 -2.09
CA ALA A 62 -1.59 18.08 -1.88
C ALA A 62 -2.38 17.77 -0.59
N LYS A 63 -3.39 16.91 -0.72
CA LYS A 63 -4.28 16.51 0.37
C LYS A 63 -3.99 15.09 0.83
N ILE A 64 -4.13 14.85 2.12
CA ILE A 64 -4.11 13.51 2.71
C ILE A 64 -5.55 12.99 2.70
N ASP A 65 -5.81 11.96 1.89
CA ASP A 65 -7.15 11.36 1.72
C ASP A 65 -7.50 10.37 2.84
N LEU A 66 -7.57 10.88 4.07
CA LEU A 66 -8.01 10.16 5.27
C LEU A 66 -9.00 11.04 6.05
N ASN A 67 -10.10 10.44 6.50
CA ASN A 67 -11.07 11.11 7.38
C ASN A 67 -10.47 11.43 8.76
N LYS A 68 -9.62 10.54 9.28
CA LYS A 68 -8.86 10.77 10.51
C LYS A 68 -7.43 10.31 10.32
N ILE A 69 -6.50 11.25 10.33
CA ILE A 69 -5.06 11.02 10.18
C ILE A 69 -4.47 10.79 11.57
N MET A 70 -3.81 9.66 11.81
CA MET A 70 -3.38 9.25 13.16
C MET A 70 -1.86 9.16 13.30
N GLY A 71 -1.19 8.65 12.28
CA GLY A 71 0.26 8.52 12.31
C GLY A 71 0.91 8.45 10.95
N GLY A 72 2.23 8.35 10.96
CA GLY A 72 3.03 8.28 9.75
C GLY A 72 4.43 7.71 9.99
N ILE A 73 5.08 7.37 8.89
CA ILE A 73 6.46 6.89 8.87
C ILE A 73 7.26 7.84 8.01
N VAL A 74 8.45 8.20 8.47
CA VAL A 74 9.36 9.12 7.79
C VAL A 74 10.81 8.70 8.03
N PRO A 75 11.73 8.97 7.08
CA PRO A 75 13.14 8.67 7.26
C PRO A 75 13.85 9.69 8.17
N HIS A 76 15.10 9.41 8.57
CA HIS A 76 15.92 10.37 9.32
C HIS A 76 17.32 10.63 8.74
N HIS A 77 17.69 9.99 7.62
CA HIS A 77 18.96 10.25 6.94
C HIS A 77 19.06 11.65 6.28
N ILE A 78 19.43 12.64 7.08
CA ILE A 78 19.65 14.02 6.63
C ILE A 78 21.13 14.27 6.24
N PRO A 79 21.41 15.20 5.30
CA PRO A 79 20.47 16.12 4.64
C PRO A 79 19.68 15.51 3.50
N THR A 80 20.00 14.28 3.08
CA THR A 80 19.45 13.63 1.87
C THR A 80 17.93 13.63 1.83
N THR A 81 17.27 13.33 2.96
CA THR A 81 15.82 13.15 3.03
C THR A 81 15.04 14.41 3.42
N ILE A 82 15.70 15.57 3.60
CA ILE A 82 15.02 16.84 3.94
C ILE A 82 13.86 17.17 2.99
N PRO A 83 13.97 16.99 1.65
CA PRO A 83 12.84 17.21 0.76
C PRO A 83 11.62 16.30 1.05
N LEU A 84 11.85 15.02 1.37
CA LEU A 84 10.77 14.09 1.74
C LEU A 84 10.10 14.53 3.05
N LEU A 85 10.90 14.92 4.05
CA LEU A 85 10.38 15.42 5.32
C LEU A 85 9.56 16.69 5.13
N ALA A 86 10.05 17.63 4.31
CA ALA A 86 9.35 18.86 4.01
C ALA A 86 8.01 18.59 3.32
N GLU A 87 7.96 17.69 2.34
CA GLU A 87 6.70 17.30 1.68
C GLU A 87 5.72 16.67 2.68
N PHE A 88 6.19 15.71 3.48
CA PHE A 88 5.38 15.01 4.48
C PHE A 88 4.76 15.98 5.51
N TYR A 89 5.58 16.78 6.19
CA TYR A 89 5.08 17.66 7.25
C TYR A 89 4.25 18.82 6.69
N THR A 90 4.50 19.27 5.46
CA THR A 90 3.65 20.29 4.81
C THR A 90 2.27 19.73 4.51
N LYS A 91 2.17 18.52 3.94
CA LYS A 91 0.89 17.82 3.74
C LYS A 91 0.14 17.65 5.05
N LEU A 92 0.83 17.23 6.12
CA LEU A 92 0.23 17.08 7.44
C LEU A 92 -0.31 18.41 7.97
N LYS A 93 0.47 19.50 7.85
CA LYS A 93 0.09 20.84 8.32
C LYS A 93 -1.17 21.35 7.62
N ASN A 94 -1.30 21.07 6.34
CA ASN A 94 -2.46 21.46 5.54
C ASN A 94 -3.70 20.62 5.87
N ALA A 95 -3.50 19.36 6.25
CA ALA A 95 -4.60 18.44 6.54
C ALA A 95 -5.17 18.61 7.96
N ARG A 96 -4.33 18.90 8.96
CA ARG A 96 -4.79 19.08 10.34
C ARG A 96 -3.84 19.88 11.22
N ASP A 97 -4.42 20.53 12.23
CA ASP A 97 -3.65 21.16 13.30
C ASP A 97 -3.26 20.12 14.35
N VAL A 98 -1.96 19.90 14.52
CA VAL A 98 -1.39 18.93 15.47
C VAL A 98 -0.91 19.69 16.71
N LYS A 99 -1.36 19.27 17.89
CA LYS A 99 -0.99 19.89 19.17
C LYS A 99 0.11 19.15 19.90
N THR A 100 0.24 17.84 19.69
CA THR A 100 1.31 17.04 20.26
C THR A 100 1.84 16.05 19.22
N PHE A 101 3.16 15.95 19.10
CA PHE A 101 3.81 14.90 18.33
C PHE A 101 4.39 13.85 19.26
N VAL A 102 4.03 12.58 19.06
CA VAL A 102 4.76 11.45 19.65
C VAL A 102 5.73 10.94 18.61
N ILE A 103 7.03 10.93 18.92
CA ILE A 103 8.08 10.58 17.97
C ILE A 103 8.72 9.27 18.45
N LEU A 104 8.60 8.21 17.65
CA LEU A 104 9.19 6.89 17.90
C LEU A 104 10.46 6.76 17.07
N ALA A 105 11.61 6.52 17.67
CA ALA A 105 12.87 6.50 16.94
C ALA A 105 13.88 5.47 17.53
N PRO A 106 14.83 4.95 16.73
CA PRO A 106 15.92 4.10 17.23
C PRO A 106 16.88 4.83 18.17
N ASP A 107 17.51 4.04 19.05
CA ASP A 107 18.77 4.37 19.72
C ASP A 107 19.97 3.80 18.93
N HIS A 108 20.53 4.58 17.99
CA HIS A 108 21.71 4.17 17.22
C HIS A 108 22.98 4.08 18.06
N VAL A 109 23.02 4.80 19.18
CA VAL A 109 24.17 4.84 20.08
C VAL A 109 24.07 3.84 21.24
N ASP A 110 22.90 3.21 21.39
CA ASP A 110 22.52 2.27 22.45
C ASP A 110 22.86 2.81 23.85
N ALA A 111 22.62 4.12 24.06
CA ALA A 111 22.99 4.83 25.29
C ALA A 111 21.93 4.77 26.40
N GLY A 112 20.71 4.32 26.08
CA GLY A 112 19.58 4.28 27.00
C GLY A 112 19.74 3.28 28.14
N ARG A 113 19.33 3.68 29.35
CA ARG A 113 19.30 2.78 30.52
C ARG A 113 18.11 1.81 30.53
N GLY A 114 17.05 2.12 29.79
CA GLY A 114 15.85 1.29 29.65
C GLY A 114 15.58 0.87 28.20
N ASN A 115 14.52 0.08 28.00
CA ASN A 115 14.08 -0.36 26.67
C ASN A 115 13.49 0.79 25.84
N ILE A 116 12.79 1.73 26.49
CA ILE A 116 12.33 2.97 25.87
C ILE A 116 12.74 4.15 26.76
N SER A 117 13.51 5.07 26.19
CA SER A 117 13.98 6.29 26.87
C SER A 117 13.10 7.47 26.51
N ILE A 118 12.87 8.36 27.46
CA ILE A 118 12.06 9.57 27.30
C ILE A 118 12.76 10.79 27.90
N SER A 119 12.64 11.95 27.24
CA SER A 119 13.20 13.22 27.70
C SER A 119 12.12 14.17 28.21
N LYS A 120 12.42 14.88 29.31
CA LYS A 120 11.61 16.00 29.83
C LYS A 120 12.28 17.36 29.59
N ALA A 121 13.39 17.39 28.87
CA ALA A 121 14.16 18.58 28.53
C ALA A 121 13.55 19.34 27.34
N ASP A 122 13.73 20.66 27.33
CA ASP A 122 13.39 21.48 26.16
C ASP A 122 14.36 21.19 25.00
N PHE A 123 13.86 21.20 23.77
CA PHE A 123 14.66 21.01 22.54
C PHE A 123 14.82 22.33 21.82
N ILE A 124 16.04 22.85 21.75
CA ILE A 124 16.38 24.10 21.10
C ILE A 124 16.68 23.84 19.62
N MET A 125 15.71 24.20 18.77
CA MET A 125 15.77 24.02 17.31
C MET A 125 16.05 25.34 16.59
N PRO A 126 16.43 25.30 15.30
CA PRO A 126 16.76 26.51 14.54
C PRO A 126 15.58 27.48 14.36
N PHE A 127 14.34 26.98 14.42
CA PHE A 127 13.12 27.76 14.20
C PHE A 127 12.35 28.05 15.50
N GLY A 128 12.85 27.63 16.66
CA GLY A 128 12.20 27.82 17.94
C GLY A 128 12.50 26.67 18.92
N ALA A 129 12.11 26.83 20.18
CA ALA A 129 12.19 25.75 21.16
C ALA A 129 10.92 24.88 21.09
N LEU A 130 11.07 23.56 21.08
CA LEU A 130 9.97 22.61 21.25
C LEU A 130 9.99 22.07 22.68
N ARG A 131 8.81 21.99 23.29
CA ARG A 131 8.65 21.62 24.71
C ARG A 131 7.99 20.26 24.86
N PRO A 132 8.45 19.42 25.80
CA PRO A 132 7.79 18.15 26.08
C PRO A 132 6.37 18.31 26.61
N ASN A 133 5.46 17.40 26.23
CA ASN A 133 4.14 17.28 26.85
C ASN A 133 4.27 16.49 28.16
N LEU A 134 4.60 17.20 29.25
CA LEU A 134 4.86 16.59 30.55
C LEU A 134 3.68 15.77 31.09
N ALA A 135 2.45 16.21 30.86
CA ALA A 135 1.25 15.49 31.32
C ALA A 135 1.11 14.13 30.62
N MET A 136 1.35 14.08 29.31
CA MET A 136 1.33 12.81 28.55
C MET A 136 2.50 11.91 28.95
N ILE A 137 3.69 12.49 29.15
CA ILE A 137 4.88 11.77 29.61
C ILE A 137 4.62 11.09 30.96
N GLU A 138 4.06 11.81 31.93
CA GLU A 138 3.73 11.25 33.26
C GLU A 138 2.73 10.08 33.17
N GLN A 139 1.73 10.19 32.30
CA GLN A 139 0.78 9.09 32.06
C GLN A 139 1.48 7.87 31.47
N LEU A 140 2.36 8.04 30.49
CA LEU A 140 3.09 6.93 29.91
C LEU A 140 4.11 6.34 30.90
N GLU A 141 4.80 7.15 31.70
CA GLU A 141 5.74 6.67 32.73
C GLU A 141 5.05 5.78 33.77
N SER A 142 3.79 6.10 34.12
CA SER A 142 3.01 5.29 35.06
C SER A 142 2.75 3.86 34.58
N SER A 143 2.93 3.58 33.29
CA SER A 143 2.82 2.23 32.71
C SER A 143 4.00 1.31 33.05
N GLY A 144 5.14 1.87 33.48
CA GLY A 144 6.38 1.13 33.76
C GLY A 144 7.22 0.75 32.53
N PHE A 145 6.81 1.15 31.32
CA PHE A 145 7.56 0.86 30.08
C PHE A 145 8.70 1.84 29.78
N LEU A 146 8.69 3.01 30.41
CA LEU A 146 9.58 4.12 30.08
C LEU A 146 10.59 4.39 31.18
N VAL A 147 11.79 4.80 30.77
CA VAL A 147 12.82 5.32 31.66
C VAL A 147 13.14 6.75 31.24
N GLN A 148 13.01 7.70 32.17
CA GLN A 148 13.49 9.06 31.92
C GLN A 148 15.02 9.03 31.79
N ASP A 149 15.54 9.40 30.63
CA ASP A 149 16.96 9.35 30.33
C ASP A 149 17.34 10.35 29.24
N GLU A 150 18.15 11.35 29.60
CA GLU A 150 18.55 12.41 28.66
C GLU A 150 19.74 11.99 27.77
N ALA A 151 20.51 10.97 28.18
CA ALA A 151 21.76 10.59 27.51
C ALA A 151 21.59 10.16 26.03
N PRO A 152 20.54 9.42 25.64
CA PRO A 152 20.32 9.09 24.23
C PRO A 152 20.07 10.32 23.35
N PHE A 153 19.34 11.31 23.86
CA PHE A 153 18.91 12.48 23.10
C PHE A 153 20.03 13.46 22.75
N ASP A 154 21.16 13.43 23.47
CA ASP A 154 22.34 14.27 23.16
C ASP A 154 23.12 13.82 21.90
N ARG A 155 22.96 12.56 21.50
CA ARG A 155 23.74 11.93 20.43
C ARG A 155 22.91 11.30 19.33
N GLU A 156 21.62 11.08 19.59
CA GLU A 156 20.71 10.50 18.63
C GLU A 156 20.20 11.56 17.63
N HIS A 157 20.31 11.24 16.34
CA HIS A 157 19.95 12.14 15.25
C HIS A 157 18.56 11.84 14.67
N SER A 158 18.02 10.63 14.93
CA SER A 158 16.73 10.19 14.44
C SER A 158 15.60 11.13 14.90
N ILE A 159 15.59 11.53 16.17
CA ILE A 159 14.62 12.52 16.68
C ILE A 159 14.92 13.93 16.21
N ASP A 160 16.17 14.39 16.33
CA ASP A 160 16.56 15.76 15.99
C ASP A 160 16.21 16.12 14.54
N SER A 161 16.36 15.17 13.61
CA SER A 161 15.98 15.33 12.20
C SER A 161 14.49 15.68 12.01
N GLN A 162 13.59 15.13 12.83
CA GLN A 162 12.15 15.37 12.77
C GLN A 162 11.77 16.72 13.37
N LEU A 163 12.41 17.05 14.50
CA LEU A 163 12.17 18.29 15.23
C LEU A 163 12.48 19.53 14.39
N LEU A 164 13.36 19.41 13.38
CA LEU A 164 13.66 20.49 12.44
C LEU A 164 12.42 20.98 11.68
N LEU A 165 11.65 20.04 11.10
CA LEU A 165 10.45 20.39 10.34
C LEU A 165 9.27 20.68 11.26
N ILE A 166 9.17 19.97 12.40
CA ILE A 166 8.13 20.22 13.40
C ILE A 166 8.27 21.65 13.97
N SER A 167 9.48 22.08 14.36
CA SER A 167 9.70 23.44 14.90
C SER A 167 9.40 24.54 13.87
N LYS A 168 9.57 24.25 12.58
CA LYS A 168 9.24 25.20 11.50
C LYS A 168 7.74 25.30 11.24
N LEU A 169 7.04 24.17 11.13
CA LEU A 169 5.67 24.09 10.63
C LEU A 169 4.62 24.05 11.76
N PHE A 170 5.01 23.58 12.95
CA PHE A 170 4.17 23.42 14.13
C PHE A 170 4.88 24.02 15.37
N PRO A 171 5.22 25.33 15.36
CA PRO A 171 6.01 25.94 16.42
C PRO A 171 5.35 25.90 17.81
N ASP A 172 4.02 25.78 17.86
CA ASP A 172 3.25 25.71 19.10
C ASP A 172 2.95 24.27 19.57
N ALA A 173 3.38 23.25 18.82
CA ALA A 173 3.15 21.87 19.20
C ALA A 173 4.10 21.43 20.32
N GLN A 174 3.58 20.59 21.22
CA GLN A 174 4.41 19.87 22.20
C GLN A 174 4.93 18.56 21.62
N ILE A 175 5.94 17.98 22.24
CA ILE A 175 6.54 16.71 21.80
C ILE A 175 6.57 15.65 22.90
N VAL A 176 6.58 14.39 22.51
CA VAL A 176 6.84 13.22 23.37
C VAL A 176 7.88 12.38 22.65
N PRO A 177 9.18 12.65 22.89
CA PRO A 177 10.27 12.03 22.14
C PRO A 177 10.65 10.70 22.79
N LEU A 178 10.54 9.60 22.05
CA LEU A 178 10.72 8.23 22.52
C LEU A 178 11.82 7.52 21.74
N ILE A 179 12.88 7.12 22.44
CA ILE A 179 14.03 6.41 21.86
C ILE A 179 13.96 4.93 22.25
N PHE A 180 13.85 4.06 21.24
CA PHE A 180 13.74 2.61 21.37
C PHE A 180 15.13 2.00 21.32
N ARG A 181 15.53 1.39 22.43
CA ARG A 181 16.82 0.72 22.54
C ARG A 181 16.83 -0.57 21.72
N SER A 182 17.97 -0.95 21.17
CA SER A 182 18.13 -2.18 20.39
C SER A 182 17.75 -3.47 21.15
N SER A 183 17.74 -3.43 22.49
CA SER A 183 17.38 -4.56 23.36
C SER A 183 15.89 -4.82 23.51
N ILE A 184 15.02 -3.88 23.11
CA ILE A 184 13.57 -4.06 23.25
C ILE A 184 13.07 -5.15 22.29
N THR A 185 12.17 -5.98 22.78
CA THR A 185 11.53 -7.02 21.97
C THR A 185 10.29 -6.49 21.23
N ASN A 186 9.93 -7.12 20.11
CA ASN A 186 8.69 -6.77 19.40
C ASN A 186 7.43 -7.00 20.26
N GLU A 187 7.47 -7.94 21.20
CA GLU A 187 6.36 -8.16 22.14
C GLU A 187 6.20 -6.98 23.11
N GLU A 188 7.30 -6.48 23.67
CA GLU A 188 7.29 -5.28 24.52
C GLU A 188 6.88 -4.03 23.73
N ALA A 189 7.37 -3.87 22.50
CA ALA A 189 7.01 -2.75 21.64
C ALA A 189 5.51 -2.77 21.27
N ARG A 190 4.96 -3.96 20.98
CA ARG A 190 3.53 -4.14 20.70
C ARG A 190 2.68 -3.84 21.93
N ALA A 191 3.12 -4.28 23.12
CA ALA A 191 2.44 -3.95 24.37
C ALA A 191 2.45 -2.43 24.63
N PHE A 192 3.58 -1.77 24.37
CA PHE A 192 3.70 -0.32 24.48
C PHE A 192 2.78 0.42 23.50
N GLY A 193 2.66 -0.04 22.24
CA GLY A 193 1.75 0.56 21.26
C GLY A 193 0.28 0.57 21.73
N LYS A 194 -0.18 -0.47 22.42
CA LYS A 194 -1.51 -0.52 23.04
C LYS A 194 -1.67 0.48 24.18
N ILE A 195 -0.64 0.63 25.02
CA ILE A 195 -0.63 1.61 26.12
C ILE A 195 -0.69 3.03 25.55
N LEU A 196 0.12 3.30 24.53
CA LEU A 196 0.16 4.56 23.82
C LEU A 196 -1.23 4.90 23.26
N ALA A 197 -1.94 3.92 22.68
CA ALA A 197 -3.32 4.09 22.22
C ALA A 197 -4.32 4.44 23.34
N GLY A 198 -4.06 4.05 24.59
CA GLY A 198 -4.90 4.43 25.74
C GLY A 198 -4.68 5.86 26.21
N VAL A 199 -3.50 6.43 25.94
CA VAL A 199 -3.08 7.75 26.45
C VAL A 199 -3.31 8.87 25.44
N VAL A 200 -3.06 8.63 24.15
CA VAL A 200 -3.10 9.70 23.15
C VAL A 200 -4.52 10.10 22.75
N ASP A 201 -4.72 11.41 22.57
CA ASP A 201 -5.98 12.02 22.14
C ASP A 201 -6.02 12.30 20.63
N GLU A 202 -7.13 12.89 20.17
CA GLU A 202 -7.32 13.21 18.75
C GLU A 202 -6.43 14.34 18.24
N SER A 203 -5.87 15.18 19.12
CA SER A 203 -4.99 16.30 18.75
C SER A 203 -3.53 15.87 18.53
N THR A 204 -3.24 14.61 18.86
CA THR A 204 -1.91 14.00 18.79
C THR A 204 -1.66 13.33 17.45
N PHE A 205 -0.44 13.42 16.94
CA PHE A 205 0.04 12.68 15.78
C PHE A 205 1.26 11.83 16.16
N ILE A 206 1.28 10.57 15.75
CA ILE A 206 2.40 9.66 16.03
C ILE A 206 3.25 9.48 14.79
N VAL A 207 4.56 9.69 14.91
CA VAL A 207 5.49 9.55 13.79
C VAL A 207 6.61 8.58 14.17
N SER A 208 6.81 7.54 13.36
CA SER A 208 8.00 6.69 13.45
C SER A 208 9.08 7.22 12.51
N SER A 209 10.26 7.48 13.08
CA SER A 209 11.44 7.99 12.40
C SER A 209 12.42 6.87 12.13
N VAL A 210 12.37 6.29 10.92
CA VAL A 210 12.97 4.98 10.61
C VAL A 210 13.49 4.93 9.18
N ASP A 211 14.70 4.44 8.99
CA ASP A 211 15.26 4.06 7.69
C ASP A 211 15.22 2.53 7.50
N PHE A 212 15.15 2.08 6.25
CA PHE A 212 14.83 0.68 5.89
C PHE A 212 16.09 -0.11 5.49
N SER A 213 16.13 -0.73 4.31
CA SER A 213 17.29 -1.54 3.92
C SER A 213 18.57 -0.70 3.89
N HIS A 214 19.69 -1.27 4.31
CA HIS A 214 21.00 -0.60 4.36
C HIS A 214 22.08 -1.44 3.68
N TYR A 215 23.07 -0.78 3.09
CA TYR A 215 24.27 -1.41 2.50
C TYR A 215 23.98 -2.48 1.43
N LEU A 216 22.82 -2.39 0.77
CA LEU A 216 22.42 -3.26 -0.33
C LEU A 216 22.52 -2.52 -1.66
N SER A 217 22.77 -3.25 -2.75
CA SER A 217 22.60 -2.66 -4.08
C SER A 217 21.12 -2.33 -4.32
N GLU A 218 20.81 -1.35 -5.16
CA GLU A 218 19.42 -0.96 -5.47
C GLU A 218 18.56 -2.16 -5.90
N ARG A 219 19.15 -3.09 -6.69
CA ARG A 219 18.47 -4.32 -7.15
C ARG A 219 18.06 -5.24 -5.99
N GLN A 220 18.82 -5.25 -4.91
CA GLN A 220 18.55 -6.05 -3.70
C GLN A 220 17.65 -5.30 -2.72
N ALA A 221 17.86 -3.99 -2.56
CA ALA A 221 17.14 -3.12 -1.64
C ALA A 221 15.66 -2.97 -2.02
N ARG A 222 15.35 -2.61 -3.28
CA ARG A 222 13.98 -2.29 -3.70
C ARG A 222 12.98 -3.39 -3.33
N PRO A 223 13.16 -4.68 -3.68
CA PRO A 223 12.18 -5.71 -3.32
C PRO A 223 11.90 -5.81 -1.81
N ILE A 224 12.92 -5.60 -0.97
CA ILE A 224 12.79 -5.64 0.49
C ILE A 224 12.04 -4.41 1.01
N ASP A 225 12.33 -3.24 0.47
CA ASP A 225 11.67 -2.00 0.90
C ASP A 225 10.19 -1.96 0.47
N TYR A 226 9.86 -2.48 -0.73
CA TYR A 226 8.46 -2.65 -1.16
C TYR A 226 7.72 -3.70 -0.33
N LEU A 227 8.36 -4.82 0.00
CA LEU A 227 7.79 -5.80 0.92
C LEU A 227 7.50 -5.16 2.28
N SER A 228 8.44 -4.36 2.79
CA SER A 228 8.28 -3.63 4.05
C SER A 228 7.10 -2.67 3.98
N ALA A 229 6.99 -1.87 2.92
CA ALA A 229 5.86 -0.98 2.71
C ALA A 229 4.52 -1.76 2.67
N ASN A 230 4.45 -2.89 1.98
CA ASN A 230 3.23 -3.70 1.89
C ASN A 230 2.80 -4.25 3.26
N VAL A 231 3.76 -4.77 4.03
CA VAL A 231 3.50 -5.24 5.40
C VAL A 231 2.97 -4.10 6.28
N LEU A 232 3.57 -2.92 6.19
CA LEU A 232 3.13 -1.74 6.94
C LEU A 232 1.77 -1.21 6.45
N GLY A 233 1.47 -1.37 5.16
CA GLY A 233 0.20 -1.00 4.56
C GLY A 233 -0.98 -1.84 5.08
N ALA A 234 -0.73 -3.07 5.52
CA ALA A 234 -1.74 -3.96 6.08
C ALA A 234 -2.22 -3.56 7.49
N ILE A 235 -1.49 -2.67 8.18
CA ILE A 235 -1.79 -2.24 9.56
C ILE A 235 -1.88 -3.46 10.50
N ASP A 236 -0.88 -4.35 10.41
CA ASP A 236 -0.78 -5.53 11.27
C ASP A 236 0.54 -5.54 12.05
N SER A 237 0.45 -5.32 13.37
CA SER A 237 1.60 -5.27 14.28
C SER A 237 2.29 -6.62 14.45
N LYS A 238 1.62 -7.73 14.09
CA LYS A 238 2.24 -9.05 14.09
C LYS A 238 3.05 -9.29 12.82
N SER A 239 2.48 -9.01 11.65
CA SER A 239 3.21 -9.13 10.38
C SER A 239 4.39 -8.17 10.29
N THR A 240 4.36 -7.05 11.04
CA THR A 240 5.48 -6.10 11.12
C THR A 240 6.79 -6.74 11.62
N ASP A 241 6.74 -7.91 12.27
CA ASP A 241 7.93 -8.72 12.62
C ASP A 241 8.76 -9.17 11.40
N LEU A 242 8.22 -9.02 10.18
CA LEU A 242 8.88 -9.33 8.91
C LEU A 242 9.61 -8.13 8.28
N VAL A 243 9.35 -6.92 8.77
CA VAL A 243 9.92 -5.69 8.24
C VAL A 243 11.38 -5.60 8.67
N LYS A 244 12.26 -5.21 7.73
CA LYS A 244 13.67 -4.94 8.02
C LYS A 244 13.92 -3.45 8.02
N ALA A 245 14.23 -2.90 9.18
CA ALA A 245 14.51 -1.49 9.38
C ALA A 245 15.53 -1.30 10.51
N ASP A 246 16.06 -0.08 10.66
CA ASP A 246 16.93 0.25 11.79
C ASP A 246 16.24 0.18 13.16
N SER A 247 14.90 0.27 13.18
CA SER A 247 14.06 0.11 14.37
C SER A 247 12.74 -0.57 14.04
N GLU A 248 12.76 -1.89 13.87
CA GLU A 248 11.56 -2.72 13.70
C GLU A 248 10.57 -2.49 14.85
N GLN A 249 11.08 -2.33 16.08
CA GLN A 249 10.29 -2.16 17.29
C GLN A 249 9.48 -0.86 17.30
N SER A 250 10.05 0.25 16.81
CA SER A 250 9.31 1.50 16.69
C SER A 250 8.15 1.38 15.67
N LEU A 251 8.33 0.60 14.61
CA LEU A 251 7.28 0.31 13.62
C LEU A 251 6.22 -0.62 14.22
N VAL A 252 6.62 -1.66 14.96
CA VAL A 252 5.69 -2.56 15.66
C VAL A 252 4.83 -1.79 16.67
N ALA A 253 5.43 -0.87 17.42
CA ALA A 253 4.70 -0.01 18.36
C ALA A 253 3.70 0.90 17.63
N LEU A 254 4.11 1.53 16.52
CA LEU A 254 3.22 2.34 15.68
C LEU A 254 2.05 1.52 15.13
N MET A 255 2.33 0.36 14.53
CA MET A 255 1.29 -0.50 13.96
C MET A 255 0.32 -0.99 15.03
N SER A 256 0.83 -1.36 16.22
CA SER A 256 -0.05 -1.77 17.32
C SER A 256 -0.91 -0.62 17.86
N PHE A 257 -0.36 0.59 17.89
CA PHE A 257 -1.12 1.80 18.18
C PHE A 257 -2.25 2.02 17.15
N LEU A 258 -1.92 1.97 15.85
CA LEU A 258 -2.85 2.19 14.75
C LEU A 258 -3.98 1.15 14.74
N GLU A 259 -3.64 -0.14 14.87
CA GLU A 259 -4.59 -1.23 15.05
C GLU A 259 -5.55 -0.95 16.21
N THR A 260 -5.01 -0.58 17.37
CA THR A 260 -5.80 -0.36 18.59
C THR A 260 -6.73 0.86 18.45
N LYS A 261 -6.32 1.89 17.70
CA LYS A 261 -7.16 3.05 17.37
C LYS A 261 -8.12 2.81 16.19
N GLY A 262 -8.10 1.61 15.59
CA GLY A 262 -9.00 1.24 14.49
C GLY A 262 -8.64 1.88 13.15
N ALA A 263 -7.37 2.25 12.95
CA ALA A 263 -6.88 2.65 11.63
C ALA A 263 -7.11 1.51 10.63
N ASN A 264 -7.64 1.84 9.46
CA ASN A 264 -8.04 0.87 8.45
C ASN A 264 -7.58 1.23 7.04
N HIS A 265 -6.77 2.28 6.92
CA HIS A 265 -6.25 2.71 5.65
C HIS A 265 -4.91 3.42 5.79
N HIS A 266 -4.15 3.38 4.71
CA HIS A 266 -2.95 4.17 4.51
C HIS A 266 -3.10 4.94 3.20
N VAL A 267 -2.46 6.10 3.12
CA VAL A 267 -2.36 6.90 1.89
C VAL A 267 -0.94 7.42 1.73
N ASP A 268 -0.59 7.80 0.51
CA ASP A 268 0.74 8.29 0.15
C ASP A 268 1.88 7.35 0.60
N LEU A 269 1.63 6.04 0.63
CA LEU A 269 2.63 5.04 0.92
C LEU A 269 3.61 4.94 -0.25
N GLN A 270 4.81 5.45 -0.05
CA GLN A 270 5.83 5.60 -1.08
C GLN A 270 7.15 5.00 -0.61
N VAL A 271 7.88 4.41 -1.56
CA VAL A 271 9.17 3.78 -1.34
C VAL A 271 10.22 4.53 -2.13
N PHE A 272 11.25 4.99 -1.43
CA PHE A 272 12.41 5.69 -1.97
C PHE A 272 13.69 5.00 -1.53
N ASN A 273 14.81 5.40 -2.11
CA ASN A 273 16.13 5.09 -1.59
C ASN A 273 17.13 6.22 -1.92
N THR A 274 18.35 6.14 -1.38
CA THR A 274 19.39 7.15 -1.61
C THR A 274 19.67 7.45 -3.10
N ARG A 275 19.49 6.48 -4.01
CA ARG A 275 19.70 6.72 -5.46
C ARG A 275 18.66 7.61 -6.10
N ASP A 276 17.45 7.68 -5.54
CA ASP A 276 16.42 8.61 -5.99
C ASP A 276 16.85 10.07 -5.77
N PHE A 277 17.81 10.32 -4.86
CA PHE A 277 18.37 11.64 -4.56
C PHE A 277 19.80 11.81 -5.08
N ASN A 278 20.60 10.74 -5.19
CA ASN A 278 21.99 10.78 -5.65
C ASN A 278 22.40 9.50 -6.40
N SER A 279 22.65 9.62 -7.72
CA SER A 279 22.92 8.49 -8.61
C SER A 279 24.28 7.79 -8.42
N ASN A 280 25.21 8.40 -7.68
CA ASN A 280 26.62 7.98 -7.63
C ASN A 280 26.96 6.92 -6.57
N ASN A 281 25.97 6.40 -5.84
CA ASN A 281 26.21 5.41 -4.79
C ASN A 281 25.94 3.98 -5.28
N ASP A 282 26.88 3.07 -5.04
CA ASP A 282 26.73 1.64 -5.35
C ASP A 282 25.83 0.89 -4.35
N TYR A 283 25.63 1.47 -3.16
CA TYR A 283 24.79 0.94 -2.09
C TYR A 283 23.73 1.95 -1.68
N THR A 284 22.56 1.44 -1.28
CA THR A 284 21.40 2.26 -0.94
C THR A 284 20.98 2.13 0.51
N THR A 285 20.41 3.22 1.02
CA THR A 285 19.51 3.20 2.18
C THR A 285 18.08 3.38 1.67
N GLY A 286 17.17 2.50 2.07
CA GLY A 286 15.74 2.54 1.72
C GLY A 286 14.95 3.45 2.64
N TYR A 287 13.88 4.05 2.13
CA TYR A 287 12.97 4.91 2.87
C TYR A 287 11.53 4.57 2.51
N VAL A 288 10.69 4.36 3.52
CA VAL A 288 9.25 4.27 3.35
C VAL A 288 8.63 5.49 4.01
N THR A 289 7.72 6.15 3.31
CA THR A 289 6.95 7.27 3.84
C THR A 289 5.47 7.05 3.58
N GLY A 290 4.60 7.55 4.46
CA GLY A 290 3.16 7.44 4.28
C GLY A 290 2.37 7.91 5.50
N PHE A 291 1.05 8.02 5.33
CA PHE A 291 0.11 8.36 6.40
C PHE A 291 -0.85 7.21 6.66
N TRP A 292 -1.17 7.00 7.93
CA TRP A 292 -2.11 5.99 8.39
C TRP A 292 -3.23 6.61 9.21
N GLY A 293 -4.40 6.00 9.11
CA GLY A 293 -5.53 6.38 9.92
C GLY A 293 -6.82 5.73 9.45
N ILE A 294 -7.92 6.45 9.60
CA ILE A 294 -9.24 6.00 9.21
C ILE A 294 -9.61 6.72 7.92
N LYS A 295 -9.75 5.98 6.82
CA LYS A 295 -10.45 6.49 5.63
C LYS A 295 -11.95 6.29 5.75
N TYR A 296 -12.37 5.18 6.35
CA TYR A 296 -13.78 4.82 6.48
C TYR A 296 -14.11 4.63 7.97
N GLY A 297 -14.96 5.48 8.55
CA GLY A 297 -15.21 5.56 10.00
C GLY A 297 -15.38 4.22 10.70
N VAL A 298 -14.50 3.92 11.67
CA VAL A 298 -14.70 2.86 12.68
C VAL A 298 -14.89 3.52 14.05
N SER A 299 -16.04 4.14 14.28
CA SER A 299 -16.66 4.31 15.61
C SER A 299 -17.98 5.09 15.51
N GLY A 300 -19.04 4.50 16.05
CA GLY A 300 -20.29 5.18 16.36
C GLY A 300 -21.31 5.29 15.20
N GLN A 301 -22.04 4.19 14.98
CA GLN A 301 -23.09 4.04 13.95
C GLN A 301 -22.56 4.13 12.52
N VAL A 302 -22.40 2.97 11.87
CA VAL A 302 -22.32 2.90 10.41
C VAL A 302 -23.53 3.68 9.89
N ASN A 303 -23.29 4.79 9.20
CA ASN A 303 -24.32 5.37 8.37
C ASN A 303 -24.47 4.38 7.20
N ASN A 304 -25.22 3.30 7.42
CA ASN A 304 -25.53 2.24 6.45
C ASN A 304 -26.15 2.80 5.15
N ASN A 305 -26.45 4.10 5.13
CA ASN A 305 -26.97 4.84 3.99
C ASN A 305 -25.90 5.33 3.01
N GLU A 306 -24.61 5.35 3.37
CA GLU A 306 -23.58 5.71 2.39
C GLU A 306 -23.38 4.55 1.39
N PRO A 307 -23.47 4.84 0.08
CA PRO A 307 -23.32 3.81 -0.95
C PRO A 307 -21.91 3.20 -0.94
N ILE A 308 -21.82 1.88 -0.99
CA ILE A 308 -20.57 1.15 -1.23
C ILE A 308 -20.33 1.12 -2.74
N THR A 309 -19.12 1.41 -3.19
CA THR A 309 -18.75 1.35 -4.60
C THR A 309 -17.80 0.19 -4.88
N LEU A 310 -18.17 -0.68 -5.81
CA LEU A 310 -17.32 -1.73 -6.38
C LEU A 310 -16.97 -1.36 -7.83
N LEU A 311 -15.71 -1.50 -8.21
CA LEU A 311 -15.25 -1.36 -9.60
C LEU A 311 -14.78 -2.71 -10.12
N PHE A 312 -15.25 -3.07 -11.31
CA PHE A 312 -14.81 -4.25 -12.04
C PHE A 312 -14.18 -3.81 -13.35
N VAL A 313 -12.95 -4.23 -13.59
CA VAL A 313 -12.25 -3.97 -14.85
C VAL A 313 -12.12 -5.23 -15.69
N GLY A 314 -11.85 -5.04 -16.98
CA GLY A 314 -11.56 -6.10 -17.95
C GLY A 314 -10.22 -6.82 -17.74
N ASP A 315 -9.76 -7.48 -18.80
CA ASP A 315 -8.55 -8.32 -18.79
C ASP A 315 -7.26 -7.52 -18.58
N ILE A 316 -6.39 -8.02 -17.69
CA ILE A 316 -5.11 -7.39 -17.31
C ILE A 316 -3.96 -8.33 -17.68
N MET A 317 -3.21 -7.99 -18.72
CA MET A 317 -2.00 -8.69 -19.15
C MET A 317 -0.77 -7.79 -18.96
N LEU A 318 0.09 -8.13 -17.99
CA LEU A 318 1.25 -7.33 -17.56
C LEU A 318 2.59 -7.85 -18.11
N SER A 319 2.53 -8.63 -19.19
CA SER A 319 3.70 -9.22 -19.85
C SER A 319 3.87 -8.68 -21.29
N ARG A 320 4.65 -9.37 -22.13
CA ARG A 320 4.90 -8.99 -23.53
C ARG A 320 5.31 -7.52 -23.66
N LEU A 321 4.71 -6.78 -24.60
CA LEU A 321 5.05 -5.38 -24.86
C LEU A 321 4.76 -4.48 -23.66
N ILE A 322 3.73 -4.77 -22.87
CA ILE A 322 3.43 -4.04 -21.61
C ILE A 322 4.58 -4.24 -20.62
N GLY A 323 4.99 -5.49 -20.44
CA GLY A 323 6.16 -5.87 -19.64
C GLY A 323 7.45 -5.21 -20.11
N ASP A 324 7.71 -5.21 -21.42
CA ASP A 324 8.88 -4.56 -22.03
C ASP A 324 8.90 -3.05 -21.78
N ILE A 325 7.73 -2.39 -21.88
CA ILE A 325 7.60 -0.96 -21.59
C ILE A 325 7.89 -0.67 -20.11
N MET A 326 7.30 -1.45 -19.19
CA MET A 326 7.55 -1.32 -17.75
C MET A 326 9.04 -1.51 -17.43
N ALA A 327 9.66 -2.57 -17.97
CA ALA A 327 11.07 -2.87 -17.76
C ALA A 327 11.99 -1.78 -18.33
N LYS A 328 11.72 -1.31 -19.55
CA LYS A 328 12.50 -0.24 -20.20
C LYS A 328 12.39 1.10 -19.46
N LYS A 329 11.22 1.41 -18.91
CA LYS A 329 10.99 2.62 -18.12
C LYS A 329 11.49 2.48 -16.68
N ASN A 330 11.69 1.25 -16.21
CA ASN A 330 11.89 0.91 -14.81
C ASN A 330 10.79 1.50 -13.91
N ASP A 331 9.54 1.43 -14.39
CA ASP A 331 8.35 1.85 -13.65
C ASP A 331 7.25 0.81 -13.86
N TRP A 332 7.03 -0.04 -12.86
CA TRP A 332 6.08 -1.15 -12.91
C TRP A 332 4.64 -0.70 -12.64
N ARG A 333 4.45 0.57 -12.27
CA ARG A 333 3.15 1.23 -12.14
C ARG A 333 2.65 1.78 -13.46
N TYR A 334 3.53 1.85 -14.46
CA TYR A 334 3.31 2.55 -15.72
C TYR A 334 1.94 2.29 -16.36
N PRO A 335 1.45 1.04 -16.48
CA PRO A 335 0.16 0.78 -17.10
C PRO A 335 -1.00 1.47 -16.39
N PHE A 336 -0.92 1.68 -15.08
CA PHE A 336 -2.03 2.15 -14.27
C PHE A 336 -2.03 3.67 -14.00
N LEU A 337 -1.03 4.42 -14.46
CA LEU A 337 -0.85 5.83 -14.09
C LEU A 337 -2.04 6.74 -14.40
N GLU A 338 -2.83 6.43 -15.42
CA GLU A 338 -3.97 7.24 -15.86
C GLU A 338 -5.30 6.83 -15.20
N THR A 339 -5.35 5.71 -14.49
CA THR A 339 -6.59 5.16 -13.90
C THR A 339 -6.49 4.89 -12.39
N ALA A 340 -5.29 4.83 -11.82
CA ALA A 340 -5.07 4.48 -10.43
C ALA A 340 -5.86 5.36 -9.44
N ASP A 341 -5.93 6.67 -9.66
CA ASP A 341 -6.65 7.59 -8.77
C ASP A 341 -8.16 7.30 -8.77
N PHE A 342 -8.70 6.94 -9.93
CA PHE A 342 -10.10 6.56 -10.07
C PHE A 342 -10.38 5.21 -9.38
N LEU A 343 -9.53 4.21 -9.61
CA LEU A 343 -9.66 2.87 -9.05
C LEU A 343 -9.58 2.89 -7.51
N LYS A 344 -8.63 3.63 -6.93
CA LYS A 344 -8.49 3.84 -5.47
C LYS A 344 -9.69 4.49 -4.80
N GLY A 345 -10.55 5.15 -5.57
CA GLY A 345 -11.75 5.81 -5.07
C GLY A 345 -12.87 4.82 -4.68
N ALA A 346 -12.77 3.55 -5.09
CA ALA A 346 -13.76 2.53 -4.77
C ALA A 346 -13.48 1.84 -3.43
N ASP A 347 -14.50 1.24 -2.83
CA ASP A 347 -14.33 0.40 -1.64
C ASP A 347 -13.78 -1.00 -2.01
N VAL A 348 -14.01 -1.46 -3.25
CA VAL A 348 -13.38 -2.67 -3.82
C VAL A 348 -13.06 -2.44 -5.28
N THR A 349 -11.82 -2.67 -5.68
CA THR A 349 -11.43 -2.81 -7.10
C THR A 349 -11.10 -4.26 -7.43
N PHE A 350 -11.76 -4.77 -8.48
CA PHE A 350 -11.64 -6.13 -8.99
C PHE A 350 -11.13 -6.15 -10.44
N GLY A 351 -10.29 -7.14 -10.79
CA GLY A 351 -9.89 -7.41 -12.18
C GLY A 351 -9.64 -8.90 -12.48
N ASN A 352 -9.49 -9.24 -13.76
CA ASN A 352 -8.96 -10.54 -14.18
C ASN A 352 -7.47 -10.40 -14.51
N LEU A 353 -6.61 -11.11 -13.76
CA LEU A 353 -5.17 -11.16 -14.01
C LEU A 353 -4.87 -12.26 -15.01
N GLU A 354 -4.74 -11.89 -16.28
CA GLU A 354 -4.59 -12.83 -17.39
C GLU A 354 -3.11 -13.19 -17.59
N GLY A 355 -2.71 -14.30 -16.98
CA GLY A 355 -1.35 -14.82 -16.98
C GLY A 355 -0.64 -14.72 -15.62
N PRO A 356 0.33 -15.61 -15.35
CA PRO A 356 1.01 -15.67 -14.07
C PRO A 356 2.00 -14.51 -13.85
N ILE A 357 2.19 -14.17 -12.58
CA ILE A 357 3.29 -13.31 -12.10
C ILE A 357 4.35 -14.23 -11.49
N SER A 358 5.51 -14.39 -12.14
CA SER A 358 6.56 -15.28 -11.66
C SER A 358 7.88 -15.06 -12.39
N SER A 359 9.00 -15.33 -11.70
CA SER A 359 10.32 -15.47 -12.31
C SER A 359 10.68 -16.93 -12.63
N ARG A 360 9.85 -17.89 -12.19
CA ARG A 360 10.04 -19.34 -12.30
C ARG A 360 9.05 -19.96 -13.27
N GLY A 361 9.08 -21.30 -13.36
CA GLY A 361 8.24 -22.07 -14.27
C GLY A 361 8.86 -22.28 -15.65
N THR A 362 8.33 -23.26 -16.37
CA THR A 362 8.72 -23.59 -17.75
C THR A 362 7.53 -23.34 -18.65
N LYS A 363 7.77 -22.66 -19.77
CA LYS A 363 6.74 -22.39 -20.76
C LYS A 363 6.13 -23.70 -21.26
N VAL A 364 4.83 -23.86 -21.04
CA VAL A 364 4.02 -25.01 -21.49
C VAL A 364 2.94 -24.60 -22.49
N GLY A 365 2.66 -23.30 -22.62
CA GLY A 365 1.72 -22.76 -23.60
C GLY A 365 2.35 -22.48 -24.97
N SER A 366 1.66 -21.64 -25.75
CA SER A 366 2.00 -21.35 -27.15
C SER A 366 3.00 -20.20 -27.30
N ILE A 367 3.30 -19.78 -28.53
CA ILE A 367 4.08 -18.55 -28.76
C ILE A 367 3.50 -17.31 -28.04
N TYR A 368 2.21 -17.32 -27.74
CA TYR A 368 1.50 -16.27 -27.00
C TYR A 368 1.42 -16.49 -25.49
N SER A 369 2.31 -17.30 -24.89
CA SER A 369 2.32 -17.47 -23.44
C SER A 369 2.68 -16.21 -22.67
N PHE A 370 1.95 -15.94 -21.60
CA PHE A 370 2.14 -14.79 -20.71
C PHE A 370 2.89 -15.19 -19.44
N ARG A 371 3.83 -14.35 -19.03
CA ARG A 371 4.41 -14.37 -17.69
C ARG A 371 4.95 -12.99 -17.37
N SER A 372 4.32 -12.37 -16.39
CA SER A 372 4.70 -11.06 -15.90
C SER A 372 5.87 -11.17 -14.93
N ASP A 373 6.76 -10.19 -14.95
CA ASP A 373 7.83 -10.07 -13.96
C ASP A 373 7.21 -9.91 -12.55
N PRO A 374 7.76 -10.53 -11.49
CA PRO A 374 7.27 -10.35 -10.12
C PRO A 374 7.06 -8.90 -9.69
N ARG A 375 7.86 -7.96 -10.21
CA ARG A 375 7.72 -6.52 -9.92
C ARG A 375 6.42 -5.92 -10.45
N ALA A 376 5.70 -6.57 -11.35
CA ALA A 376 4.39 -6.14 -11.83
C ALA A 376 3.34 -6.02 -10.70
N ILE A 377 3.57 -6.67 -9.56
CA ILE A 377 2.74 -6.50 -8.35
C ILE A 377 2.69 -5.04 -7.87
N GLU A 378 3.76 -4.27 -8.11
CA GLU A 378 3.83 -2.84 -7.77
C GLU A 378 2.71 -2.06 -8.45
N GLY A 379 2.40 -2.37 -9.71
CA GLY A 379 1.34 -1.69 -10.45
C GLY A 379 -0.06 -2.01 -9.94
N LEU A 380 -0.30 -3.27 -9.59
CA LEU A 380 -1.58 -3.72 -9.03
C LEU A 380 -1.86 -3.07 -7.67
N LEU A 381 -0.85 -3.01 -6.80
CA LEU A 381 -0.93 -2.32 -5.51
C LEU A 381 -1.10 -0.80 -5.70
N TYR A 382 -0.31 -0.21 -6.59
CA TYR A 382 -0.40 1.21 -6.92
C TYR A 382 -1.77 1.59 -7.46
N ALA A 383 -2.48 0.70 -8.15
CA ALA A 383 -3.81 0.95 -8.67
C ALA A 383 -4.94 0.67 -7.64
N GLY A 384 -4.62 0.09 -6.49
CA GLY A 384 -5.60 -0.21 -5.44
C GLY A 384 -6.45 -1.45 -5.73
N PHE A 385 -5.92 -2.47 -6.42
CA PHE A 385 -6.65 -3.73 -6.60
C PHE A 385 -6.81 -4.48 -5.27
N ASP A 386 -8.05 -4.83 -4.94
CA ASP A 386 -8.39 -5.58 -3.75
C ASP A 386 -8.54 -7.08 -4.02
N VAL A 387 -9.05 -7.42 -5.20
CA VAL A 387 -9.39 -8.79 -5.59
C VAL A 387 -9.02 -9.02 -7.05
N LEU A 388 -8.39 -10.16 -7.34
CA LEU A 388 -8.12 -10.61 -8.70
C LEU A 388 -8.66 -12.01 -8.93
N SER A 389 -9.34 -12.21 -10.06
CA SER A 389 -9.53 -13.54 -10.62
C SER A 389 -8.26 -13.99 -11.31
N ILE A 390 -7.88 -15.26 -11.09
CA ILE A 390 -6.83 -15.94 -11.85
C ILE A 390 -7.36 -17.14 -12.64
N ALA A 391 -8.67 -17.37 -12.64
CA ALA A 391 -9.30 -18.41 -13.47
C ALA A 391 -9.37 -17.92 -14.92
N ASN A 392 -8.31 -18.15 -15.69
CA ASN A 392 -8.26 -17.83 -17.11
C ASN A 392 -7.39 -18.82 -17.88
N ASN A 393 -7.45 -18.75 -19.21
CA ASN A 393 -6.71 -19.59 -20.14
C ASN A 393 -5.17 -19.46 -20.00
N HIS A 394 -4.67 -18.30 -19.59
CA HIS A 394 -3.24 -17.98 -19.56
C HIS A 394 -2.55 -18.24 -18.22
N ILE A 395 -3.29 -18.45 -17.12
CA ILE A 395 -2.69 -18.63 -15.78
C ILE A 395 -1.68 -19.79 -15.72
N TRP A 396 -1.87 -20.83 -16.55
CA TRP A 396 -1.04 -22.02 -16.58
C TRP A 396 0.11 -21.98 -17.59
N ASP A 397 0.35 -20.85 -18.27
CA ASP A 397 1.30 -20.75 -19.38
C ASP A 397 2.74 -21.16 -19.04
N TYR A 398 3.12 -21.02 -17.77
CA TYR A 398 4.45 -21.39 -17.23
C TYR A 398 4.37 -22.52 -16.19
N GLY A 399 3.25 -23.24 -16.17
CA GLY A 399 3.02 -24.40 -15.34
C GLY A 399 2.84 -24.11 -13.85
N ALA A 400 2.81 -25.19 -13.06
CA ALA A 400 2.44 -25.18 -11.65
C ALA A 400 3.30 -24.24 -10.78
N ASP A 401 4.61 -24.12 -11.08
CA ASP A 401 5.50 -23.27 -10.29
C ASP A 401 5.15 -21.78 -10.43
N ALA A 402 4.80 -21.34 -11.63
CA ALA A 402 4.39 -19.96 -11.88
C ALA A 402 3.05 -19.63 -11.23
N VAL A 403 2.11 -20.58 -11.21
CA VAL A 403 0.82 -20.42 -10.52
C VAL A 403 1.02 -20.32 -9.00
N ARG A 404 1.87 -21.18 -8.41
CA ARG A 404 2.19 -21.11 -6.97
C ARG A 404 2.86 -19.78 -6.60
N ASP A 405 3.78 -19.29 -7.44
CA ASP A 405 4.37 -17.97 -7.25
C ASP A 405 3.32 -16.87 -7.32
N THR A 406 2.41 -16.93 -8.30
CA THR A 406 1.35 -15.94 -8.45
C THR A 406 0.47 -15.89 -7.20
N LEU A 407 0.02 -17.05 -6.70
CA LEU A 407 -0.76 -17.17 -5.48
C LEU A 407 -0.02 -16.61 -4.26
N ALA A 408 1.27 -16.93 -4.11
CA ALA A 408 2.09 -16.42 -3.02
C ALA A 408 2.29 -14.91 -3.09
N ILE A 409 2.65 -14.38 -4.26
CA ILE A 409 2.88 -12.94 -4.49
C ILE A 409 1.61 -12.13 -4.23
N LEU A 410 0.46 -12.58 -4.72
CA LEU A 410 -0.82 -11.89 -4.48
C LEU A 410 -1.22 -11.92 -3.01
N LYS A 411 -1.03 -13.07 -2.35
CA LYS A 411 -1.29 -13.22 -0.91
C LYS A 411 -0.38 -12.32 -0.07
N ASP A 412 0.92 -12.31 -0.36
CA ASP A 412 1.91 -11.49 0.35
C ASP A 412 1.68 -9.99 0.11
N ALA A 413 1.07 -9.63 -1.02
CA ALA A 413 0.62 -8.27 -1.32
C ALA A 413 -0.73 -7.90 -0.68
N GLY A 414 -1.42 -8.83 -0.01
CA GLY A 414 -2.75 -8.59 0.56
C GLY A 414 -3.88 -8.48 -0.47
N ILE A 415 -3.64 -8.90 -1.72
CA ILE A 415 -4.65 -8.94 -2.77
C ILE A 415 -5.39 -10.27 -2.69
N GLY A 416 -6.72 -10.21 -2.55
CA GLY A 416 -7.56 -11.39 -2.54
C GLY A 416 -7.55 -12.12 -3.88
N VAL A 417 -7.55 -13.44 -3.86
CA VAL A 417 -7.56 -14.28 -5.07
C VAL A 417 -8.85 -15.08 -5.14
N THR A 418 -9.42 -15.17 -6.34
CA THR A 418 -10.54 -16.07 -6.66
C THR A 418 -10.26 -16.89 -7.91
N GLY A 419 -10.88 -18.06 -8.01
CA GLY A 419 -10.79 -18.95 -9.18
C GLY A 419 -9.50 -19.76 -9.30
N GLY A 420 -8.62 -19.70 -8.31
CA GLY A 420 -7.44 -20.57 -8.23
C GLY A 420 -6.91 -20.65 -6.81
N GLY A 421 -6.19 -21.73 -6.51
CA GLY A 421 -5.72 -22.02 -5.17
C GLY A 421 -4.61 -23.07 -5.13
N VAL A 422 -4.01 -23.27 -3.95
CA VAL A 422 -2.97 -24.30 -3.78
C VAL A 422 -3.51 -25.72 -3.99
N ASP A 423 -4.83 -25.88 -3.90
CA ASP A 423 -5.58 -27.08 -4.22
C ASP A 423 -7.01 -26.75 -4.69
N TYR A 424 -7.76 -27.81 -5.02
CA TYR A 424 -9.14 -27.73 -5.49
C TYR A 424 -10.09 -27.03 -4.51
N GLN A 425 -9.93 -27.26 -3.20
CA GLN A 425 -10.85 -26.69 -2.20
C GLN A 425 -10.67 -25.17 -2.13
N GLU A 426 -9.42 -24.71 -2.17
CA GLU A 426 -9.14 -23.27 -2.19
C GLU A 426 -9.60 -22.62 -3.49
N ALA A 427 -9.41 -23.27 -4.65
CA ALA A 427 -9.83 -22.72 -5.94
C ALA A 427 -11.36 -22.49 -6.04
N HIS A 428 -12.16 -23.32 -5.36
CA HIS A 428 -13.63 -23.23 -5.34
C HIS A 428 -14.18 -22.48 -4.11
N ARG A 429 -13.34 -22.10 -3.14
CA ARG A 429 -13.79 -21.39 -1.94
C ARG A 429 -14.10 -19.94 -2.29
N PRO A 430 -15.28 -19.41 -1.93
CA PRO A 430 -15.57 -18.00 -2.16
C PRO A 430 -14.62 -17.13 -1.33
N LEU A 431 -14.02 -16.14 -1.97
CA LEU A 431 -13.32 -15.07 -1.26
C LEU A 431 -14.37 -14.12 -0.68
N ILE A 432 -14.45 -13.97 0.64
CA ILE A 432 -15.36 -13.04 1.30
C ILE A 432 -14.61 -11.77 1.70
N LYS A 433 -15.03 -10.62 1.18
CA LYS A 433 -14.57 -9.28 1.59
C LYS A 433 -15.70 -8.59 2.34
N GLU A 434 -15.45 -8.17 3.58
CA GLU A 434 -16.42 -7.36 4.32
C GLU A 434 -16.13 -5.87 4.11
N VAL A 435 -17.14 -5.13 3.66
CA VAL A 435 -17.07 -3.70 3.35
C VAL A 435 -18.22 -3.00 4.03
N ARG A 436 -17.91 -2.15 5.01
CA ARG A 436 -18.92 -1.37 5.78
C ARG A 436 -20.12 -2.24 6.25
N GLY A 437 -19.85 -3.45 6.76
CA GLY A 437 -20.86 -4.40 7.24
C GLY A 437 -21.63 -5.16 6.15
N THR A 438 -21.27 -5.00 4.88
CA THR A 438 -21.75 -5.79 3.74
C THR A 438 -20.70 -6.81 3.35
N ARG A 439 -21.06 -8.10 3.33
CA ARG A 439 -20.17 -9.17 2.90
C ARG A 439 -20.32 -9.40 1.40
N VAL A 440 -19.25 -9.21 0.63
CA VAL A 440 -19.21 -9.50 -0.80
C VAL A 440 -18.39 -10.75 -1.03
N GLY A 441 -19.01 -11.79 -1.58
CA GLY A 441 -18.37 -13.04 -1.95
C GLY A 441 -17.99 -13.06 -3.42
N PHE A 442 -16.76 -13.47 -3.73
CA PHE A 442 -16.25 -13.57 -5.09
C PHE A 442 -15.92 -15.03 -5.42
N LEU A 443 -16.42 -15.48 -6.57
CA LEU A 443 -16.09 -16.76 -7.20
C LEU A 443 -15.54 -16.49 -8.61
N GLY A 444 -14.70 -17.39 -9.13
CA GLY A 444 -14.06 -17.23 -10.42
C GLY A 444 -13.97 -18.56 -11.13
N TYR A 445 -14.27 -18.62 -12.44
CA TYR A 445 -14.18 -19.85 -13.23
C TYR A 445 -13.75 -19.60 -14.67
N THR A 446 -13.22 -20.63 -15.32
CA THR A 446 -12.94 -20.65 -16.76
C THR A 446 -13.22 -22.02 -17.38
N ASP A 447 -13.73 -22.05 -18.61
CA ASP A 447 -13.87 -23.26 -19.44
C ASP A 447 -12.75 -23.42 -20.47
N LEU A 448 -11.73 -22.55 -20.44
CA LEU A 448 -10.69 -22.42 -21.46
C LEU A 448 -9.36 -23.06 -21.06
N ILE A 449 -9.39 -23.94 -20.06
CA ILE A 449 -8.24 -24.73 -19.61
C ILE A 449 -8.58 -26.22 -19.64
N SER A 450 -7.55 -27.07 -19.53
CA SER A 450 -7.78 -28.50 -19.33
C SER A 450 -8.52 -28.74 -18.00
N SER A 451 -9.62 -29.49 -18.05
CA SER A 451 -10.39 -29.88 -16.85
C SER A 451 -9.56 -30.65 -15.81
N SER A 452 -8.42 -31.23 -16.20
CA SER A 452 -7.47 -31.84 -15.26
C SER A 452 -6.89 -30.84 -14.24
N LEU A 453 -6.76 -29.57 -14.61
CA LEU A 453 -6.29 -28.49 -13.73
C LEU A 453 -7.34 -28.07 -12.69
N GLY A 454 -8.62 -28.35 -12.95
CA GLY A 454 -9.73 -28.20 -12.01
C GLY A 454 -10.12 -29.51 -11.31
N SER A 455 -9.31 -30.57 -11.41
CA SER A 455 -9.61 -31.83 -10.73
C SER A 455 -9.35 -31.75 -9.23
N LYS A 456 -10.03 -32.59 -8.44
CA LYS A 456 -9.84 -32.68 -6.97
C LYS A 456 -8.40 -33.04 -6.55
N THR A 457 -7.59 -33.54 -7.47
CA THR A 457 -6.19 -33.92 -7.25
C THR A 457 -5.18 -32.87 -7.73
N ALA A 458 -5.63 -31.80 -8.40
CA ALA A 458 -4.75 -30.75 -8.92
C ALA A 458 -4.10 -29.96 -7.77
N LYS A 459 -2.80 -29.66 -7.92
CA LYS A 459 -1.98 -28.89 -6.97
C LYS A 459 -0.89 -28.10 -7.70
N PRO A 460 -1.03 -26.78 -7.92
CA PRO A 460 -2.20 -25.96 -7.62
C PRO A 460 -3.40 -26.32 -8.51
N ALA A 461 -4.58 -25.83 -8.15
CA ALA A 461 -5.81 -26.02 -8.93
C ALA A 461 -6.35 -24.67 -9.41
N ILE A 462 -7.01 -24.72 -10.58
CA ILE A 462 -7.75 -23.60 -11.16
C ILE A 462 -9.20 -24.05 -11.30
N ALA A 463 -10.14 -23.19 -10.92
CA ALA A 463 -11.55 -23.53 -10.96
C ALA A 463 -12.05 -23.64 -12.41
N PHE A 464 -12.12 -24.88 -12.90
CA PHE A 464 -12.72 -25.18 -14.20
C PHE A 464 -14.24 -25.03 -14.09
N LEU A 465 -14.85 -24.42 -15.11
CA LEU A 465 -16.29 -24.20 -15.15
C LEU A 465 -17.05 -25.50 -15.43
N ASP A 466 -17.44 -26.17 -14.35
CA ASP A 466 -18.52 -27.15 -14.33
C ASP A 466 -19.77 -26.47 -13.76
N ILE A 467 -20.84 -26.40 -14.55
CA ILE A 467 -22.01 -25.59 -14.20
C ILE A 467 -22.73 -26.08 -12.94
N ASP A 468 -22.79 -27.39 -12.70
CA ASP A 468 -23.50 -27.94 -11.54
C ASP A 468 -22.70 -27.66 -10.25
N LEU A 469 -21.38 -27.74 -10.32
CA LEU A 469 -20.49 -27.35 -9.24
C LEU A 469 -20.54 -25.84 -8.98
N ALA A 470 -20.46 -25.01 -10.02
CA ALA A 470 -20.53 -23.55 -9.88
C ALA A 470 -21.87 -23.11 -9.26
N ILE A 471 -22.99 -23.75 -9.63
CA ILE A 471 -24.30 -23.53 -8.99
C ILE A 471 -24.25 -23.91 -7.50
N SER A 472 -23.61 -25.01 -7.14
CA SER A 472 -23.44 -25.42 -5.75
C SER A 472 -22.61 -24.41 -4.96
N ASP A 473 -21.47 -23.98 -5.51
CA ASP A 473 -20.57 -23.02 -4.89
C ASP A 473 -21.26 -21.67 -4.68
N VAL A 474 -22.03 -21.19 -5.66
CA VAL A 474 -22.84 -19.97 -5.52
C VAL A 474 -23.82 -20.10 -4.36
N LYS A 475 -24.54 -21.23 -4.25
CA LYS A 475 -25.49 -21.47 -3.15
C LYS A 475 -24.81 -21.49 -1.79
N GLU A 476 -23.62 -22.07 -1.68
CA GLU A 476 -22.84 -22.02 -0.43
C GLU A 476 -22.35 -20.60 -0.13
N ALA A 477 -21.82 -19.88 -1.12
CA ALA A 477 -21.39 -18.48 -0.97
C ALA A 477 -22.54 -17.57 -0.53
N ARG A 478 -23.78 -17.81 -0.97
CA ARG A 478 -24.97 -17.05 -0.53
C ARG A 478 -25.29 -17.21 0.96
N LYS A 479 -24.82 -18.25 1.63
CA LYS A 479 -24.97 -18.40 3.09
C LYS A 479 -24.02 -17.49 3.87
N GLU A 480 -22.89 -17.16 3.26
CA GLU A 480 -21.78 -16.43 3.89
C GLU A 480 -21.64 -14.98 3.42
N ALA A 481 -22.27 -14.62 2.29
CA ALA A 481 -22.20 -13.29 1.70
C ALA A 481 -23.59 -12.62 1.61
N ASP A 482 -23.62 -11.30 1.61
CA ASP A 482 -24.82 -10.51 1.29
C ASP A 482 -24.99 -10.36 -0.24
N LEU A 483 -23.86 -10.23 -0.96
CA LEU A 483 -23.75 -10.17 -2.42
C LEU A 483 -22.76 -11.24 -2.90
N VAL A 484 -23.10 -11.99 -3.95
CA VAL A 484 -22.19 -12.93 -4.62
C VAL A 484 -21.93 -12.45 -6.05
N VAL A 485 -20.65 -12.35 -6.37
CA VAL A 485 -20.11 -12.00 -7.67
C VAL A 485 -19.41 -13.22 -8.25
N VAL A 486 -19.72 -13.55 -9.50
CA VAL A 486 -19.05 -14.63 -10.24
C VAL A 486 -18.30 -14.04 -11.42
N SER A 487 -16.98 -14.19 -11.43
CA SER A 487 -16.14 -13.86 -12.56
C SER A 487 -16.01 -15.06 -13.50
N LEU A 488 -16.22 -14.86 -14.80
CA LEU A 488 -16.17 -15.91 -15.81
C LEU A 488 -15.24 -15.51 -16.95
N HIS A 489 -14.20 -16.31 -17.18
CA HIS A 489 -13.29 -16.13 -18.32
C HIS A 489 -13.61 -17.19 -19.39
N TRP A 490 -14.33 -16.77 -20.43
CA TRP A 490 -15.16 -17.66 -21.26
C TRP A 490 -15.53 -17.10 -22.64
N GLY A 491 -16.27 -17.88 -23.44
CA GLY A 491 -16.80 -17.42 -24.72
C GLY A 491 -15.75 -17.35 -25.83
N ASN A 492 -16.10 -16.71 -26.94
CA ASN A 492 -15.25 -16.65 -28.13
C ASN A 492 -14.52 -15.30 -28.23
N GLU A 493 -13.25 -15.34 -28.61
CA GLU A 493 -12.47 -14.12 -28.86
C GLU A 493 -13.11 -13.26 -29.95
N TYR A 494 -13.13 -11.94 -29.72
CA TYR A 494 -13.50 -10.87 -30.64
C TYR A 494 -14.97 -10.82 -31.08
N GLU A 495 -15.83 -11.69 -30.54
CA GLU A 495 -17.27 -11.61 -30.74
C GLU A 495 -17.89 -10.53 -29.84
N THR A 496 -18.50 -9.51 -30.43
CA THR A 496 -19.11 -8.39 -29.68
C THR A 496 -20.47 -8.72 -29.07
N THR A 497 -20.97 -9.94 -29.29
CA THR A 497 -22.21 -10.45 -28.70
C THR A 497 -21.98 -11.80 -28.05
N GLN A 498 -22.68 -12.06 -26.95
CA GLN A 498 -22.56 -13.29 -26.20
C GLN A 498 -23.10 -14.49 -26.97
N SER A 499 -22.47 -15.65 -26.77
CA SER A 499 -22.97 -16.92 -27.29
C SER A 499 -24.19 -17.43 -26.50
N PRO A 500 -25.02 -18.32 -27.09
CA PRO A 500 -26.12 -18.96 -26.37
C PRO A 500 -25.69 -19.74 -25.13
N ASN A 501 -24.46 -20.29 -25.12
CA ASN A 501 -23.92 -21.00 -23.96
C ASN A 501 -23.58 -20.04 -22.82
N GLN A 502 -22.96 -18.90 -23.13
CA GLN A 502 -22.70 -17.85 -22.13
C GLN A 502 -24.02 -17.40 -21.50
N GLU A 503 -25.04 -17.12 -22.31
CA GLU A 503 -26.36 -16.71 -21.80
C GLU A 503 -26.97 -17.77 -20.87
N LYS A 504 -26.94 -19.05 -21.27
CA LYS A 504 -27.47 -20.15 -20.44
C LYS A 504 -26.76 -20.23 -19.09
N VAL A 505 -25.43 -20.19 -19.08
CA VAL A 505 -24.63 -20.33 -17.85
C VAL A 505 -24.81 -19.13 -16.94
N ALA A 506 -24.72 -17.89 -17.44
CA ALA A 506 -24.92 -16.69 -16.61
C ALA A 506 -26.29 -16.70 -15.94
N LYS A 507 -27.36 -16.98 -16.71
CA LYS A 507 -28.72 -17.06 -16.16
C LYS A 507 -28.84 -18.13 -15.08
N SER A 508 -28.25 -19.31 -15.28
CA SER A 508 -28.27 -20.40 -14.30
C SER A 508 -27.57 -20.03 -12.98
N LEU A 509 -26.49 -19.24 -13.04
CA LEU A 509 -25.78 -18.78 -11.85
C LEU A 509 -26.53 -17.67 -11.11
N ILE A 510 -27.18 -16.77 -11.84
CA ILE A 510 -28.10 -15.79 -11.25
C ILE A 510 -29.27 -16.51 -10.56
N ASP A 511 -29.89 -17.49 -11.22
CA ASP A 511 -30.98 -18.30 -10.65
C ASP A 511 -30.53 -19.08 -9.39
N ALA A 512 -29.25 -19.44 -9.30
CA ALA A 512 -28.65 -20.06 -8.12
C ALA A 512 -28.41 -19.08 -6.96
N GLY A 513 -28.46 -17.78 -7.22
CA GLY A 513 -28.41 -16.72 -6.22
C GLY A 513 -27.31 -15.69 -6.42
N ALA A 514 -26.44 -15.83 -7.43
CA ALA A 514 -25.48 -14.78 -7.77
C ALA A 514 -26.21 -13.49 -8.16
N GLN A 515 -25.61 -12.34 -7.87
CA GLN A 515 -26.19 -11.04 -8.20
C GLN A 515 -25.42 -10.29 -9.28
N LEU A 516 -24.15 -10.61 -9.46
CA LEU A 516 -23.31 -10.05 -10.52
C LEU A 516 -22.54 -11.17 -11.22
N ILE A 517 -22.64 -11.21 -12.54
CA ILE A 517 -21.75 -12.00 -13.40
C ILE A 517 -20.84 -11.01 -14.13
N ILE A 518 -19.52 -11.19 -13.99
CA ILE A 518 -18.50 -10.34 -14.60
C ILE A 518 -17.67 -11.17 -15.55
N GLY A 519 -17.89 -10.97 -16.85
CA GLY A 519 -17.24 -11.71 -17.91
C GLY A 519 -15.95 -11.08 -18.42
N HIS A 520 -15.06 -11.94 -18.87
CA HIS A 520 -13.71 -11.68 -19.39
C HIS A 520 -13.41 -12.67 -20.53
N HIS A 521 -12.29 -12.48 -21.27
CA HIS A 521 -11.76 -13.30 -22.38
C HIS A 521 -12.05 -12.81 -23.82
N PRO A 522 -13.27 -12.40 -24.22
CA PRO A 522 -13.51 -12.02 -25.62
C PRO A 522 -12.62 -10.87 -26.13
N HIS A 523 -11.89 -10.17 -25.24
CA HIS A 523 -11.04 -9.00 -25.52
C HIS A 523 -11.78 -7.80 -26.13
N VAL A 524 -13.10 -7.89 -26.22
CA VAL A 524 -14.02 -6.85 -26.67
C VAL A 524 -15.17 -6.74 -25.68
N VAL A 525 -15.78 -5.55 -25.58
CA VAL A 525 -16.95 -5.34 -24.73
C VAL A 525 -18.15 -6.09 -25.32
N GLN A 526 -18.82 -6.89 -24.48
CA GLN A 526 -20.11 -7.52 -24.78
C GLN A 526 -21.20 -6.87 -23.91
N PRO A 527 -22.50 -7.07 -24.21
CA PRO A 527 -23.59 -6.38 -23.52
C PRO A 527 -23.57 -6.55 -22.00
N VAL A 528 -24.02 -5.52 -21.29
CA VAL A 528 -24.42 -5.58 -19.88
C VAL A 528 -25.95 -5.68 -19.81
N MET A 529 -26.47 -6.69 -19.14
CA MET A 529 -27.91 -6.96 -19.09
C MET A 529 -28.39 -7.29 -17.68
N GLU A 530 -29.63 -6.90 -17.37
CA GLU A 530 -30.32 -7.35 -16.17
C GLU A 530 -31.09 -8.65 -16.46
N TYR A 531 -31.04 -9.61 -15.53
CA TYR A 531 -31.82 -10.83 -15.57
C TYR A 531 -32.11 -11.31 -14.14
N GLY A 532 -33.34 -11.72 -13.85
CA GLY A 532 -33.67 -12.35 -12.55
C GLY A 532 -33.39 -11.50 -11.30
N GLY A 533 -33.26 -10.17 -11.44
CA GLY A 533 -32.87 -9.26 -10.36
C GLY A 533 -31.35 -9.18 -10.09
N GLY A 534 -30.53 -9.80 -10.94
CA GLY A 534 -29.09 -9.64 -10.99
C GLY A 534 -28.62 -9.06 -12.33
N PHE A 535 -27.33 -8.77 -12.43
CA PHE A 535 -26.73 -8.16 -13.62
C PHE A 535 -25.63 -9.04 -14.21
N ILE A 536 -25.53 -9.03 -15.52
CA ILE A 536 -24.60 -9.85 -16.30
C ILE A 536 -23.84 -8.92 -17.25
N ALA A 537 -22.55 -8.71 -17.00
CA ALA A 537 -21.63 -8.17 -17.98
C ALA A 537 -20.95 -9.36 -18.69
N TYR A 538 -21.28 -9.62 -19.96
CA TYR A 538 -20.78 -10.82 -20.65
C TYR A 538 -19.29 -10.77 -20.97
N SER A 539 -18.76 -9.56 -21.16
CA SER A 539 -17.34 -9.27 -21.31
C SER A 539 -17.11 -7.78 -21.07
N LEU A 540 -16.17 -7.44 -20.19
CA LEU A 540 -15.69 -6.06 -20.00
C LEU A 540 -14.61 -5.65 -21.01
N GLY A 541 -14.18 -6.58 -21.88
CA GLY A 541 -13.09 -6.36 -22.83
C GLY A 541 -11.73 -6.23 -22.14
N ASN A 542 -10.77 -5.61 -22.84
CA ASN A 542 -9.43 -5.39 -22.30
C ASN A 542 -9.41 -4.21 -21.31
N PHE A 543 -8.71 -4.35 -20.19
CA PHE A 543 -8.33 -3.22 -19.32
C PHE A 543 -6.86 -2.82 -19.48
N ILE A 544 -5.94 -3.79 -19.60
CA ILE A 544 -4.53 -3.58 -19.98
C ILE A 544 -4.13 -4.71 -20.91
N PHE A 545 -3.88 -4.41 -22.18
CA PHE A 545 -3.47 -5.40 -23.18
C PHE A 545 -2.70 -4.75 -24.33
N ASP A 546 -1.83 -5.51 -25.01
CA ASP A 546 -1.07 -5.05 -26.19
C ASP A 546 -1.78 -5.33 -27.54
N GLN A 547 -3.08 -5.61 -27.52
CA GLN A 547 -3.90 -5.87 -28.71
C GLN A 547 -4.47 -4.56 -29.27
N ASN A 548 -3.90 -4.09 -30.39
CA ASN A 548 -4.26 -2.80 -30.99
C ASN A 548 -4.72 -2.91 -32.46
N PHE A 549 -5.16 -4.09 -32.89
CA PHE A 549 -5.48 -4.36 -34.29
C PHE A 549 -6.92 -3.95 -34.68
N SER A 550 -7.82 -3.69 -33.72
CA SER A 550 -9.17 -3.17 -33.97
C SER A 550 -9.56 -2.06 -32.99
N LEU A 551 -10.71 -1.40 -33.22
CA LEU A 551 -11.25 -0.40 -32.29
C LEU A 551 -11.85 -1.08 -31.06
N GLU A 552 -12.49 -2.23 -31.27
CA GLU A 552 -13.15 -3.03 -30.26
C GLU A 552 -12.15 -3.55 -29.23
N THR A 553 -10.98 -4.03 -29.67
CA THR A 553 -9.89 -4.49 -28.77
C THR A 553 -9.18 -3.34 -28.04
N LYS A 554 -9.34 -2.10 -28.55
CA LYS A 554 -8.88 -0.86 -27.93
C LYS A 554 -9.94 -0.18 -27.06
N THR A 555 -11.08 -0.84 -26.84
CA THR A 555 -12.16 -0.30 -26.04
C THR A 555 -12.49 -1.31 -24.95
N GLY A 556 -12.41 -0.86 -23.71
CA GLY A 556 -12.78 -1.64 -22.54
C GLY A 556 -13.91 -0.99 -21.77
N LEU A 557 -14.34 -1.66 -20.71
CA LEU A 557 -15.34 -1.16 -19.78
C LEU A 557 -14.86 -1.31 -18.34
N ILE A 558 -15.02 -0.26 -17.54
CA ILE A 558 -15.10 -0.38 -16.09
C ILE A 558 -16.58 -0.40 -15.72
N LEU A 559 -17.01 -1.47 -15.06
CA LEU A 559 -18.34 -1.54 -14.48
C LEU A 559 -18.28 -1.04 -13.04
N LYS A 560 -18.95 0.08 -12.78
CA LYS A 560 -19.12 0.59 -11.43
C LYS A 560 -20.45 0.13 -10.87
N VAL A 561 -20.40 -0.58 -9.76
CA VAL A 561 -21.57 -1.07 -9.05
C VAL A 561 -21.68 -0.37 -7.72
N THR A 562 -22.81 0.28 -7.50
CA THR A 562 -23.12 0.91 -6.22
C THR A 562 -24.06 0.01 -5.43
N LEU A 563 -23.71 -0.24 -4.17
CA LEU A 563 -24.56 -0.96 -3.23
C LEU A 563 -25.17 -0.01 -2.20
N LYS A 564 -26.45 -0.20 -1.90
CA LYS A 564 -27.15 0.38 -0.75
C LYS A 564 -27.96 -0.70 -0.06
N ASP A 565 -27.97 -0.68 1.27
CA ASP A 565 -28.69 -1.67 2.08
C ASP A 565 -28.39 -3.11 1.66
N LYS A 566 -27.10 -3.39 1.41
CA LYS A 566 -26.59 -4.72 0.99
C LYS A 566 -27.11 -5.22 -0.36
N ARG A 567 -27.64 -4.33 -1.21
CA ARG A 567 -28.18 -4.66 -2.54
C ARG A 567 -27.58 -3.75 -3.59
N VAL A 568 -27.50 -4.25 -4.83
CA VAL A 568 -27.15 -3.42 -5.99
C VAL A 568 -28.22 -2.35 -6.18
N SER A 569 -27.82 -1.08 -6.11
CA SER A 569 -28.72 0.07 -6.31
C SER A 569 -28.51 0.77 -7.64
N GLN A 570 -27.30 0.71 -8.19
CA GLN A 570 -26.95 1.35 -9.45
C GLN A 570 -25.80 0.62 -10.13
N ILE A 571 -25.85 0.55 -11.46
CA ILE A 571 -24.74 0.13 -12.31
C ILE A 571 -24.44 1.26 -13.30
N GLU A 572 -23.16 1.58 -13.45
CA GLU A 572 -22.65 2.56 -14.39
C GLU A 572 -21.58 1.92 -15.26
N GLU A 573 -21.72 2.05 -16.58
CA GLU A 573 -20.78 1.58 -17.57
C GLU A 573 -19.83 2.72 -17.95
N MET A 574 -18.54 2.59 -17.66
CA MET A 574 -17.54 3.60 -17.97
C MET A 574 -16.59 3.09 -19.04
N LYS A 575 -16.59 3.76 -20.19
CA LYS A 575 -15.74 3.37 -21.31
C LYS A 575 -14.27 3.67 -21.03
N ILE A 576 -13.43 2.71 -21.38
CA ILE A 576 -11.98 2.83 -21.35
C ILE A 576 -11.46 2.80 -22.77
N ALA A 577 -10.52 3.70 -23.05
CA ALA A 577 -9.72 3.68 -24.26
C ALA A 577 -8.23 3.57 -23.88
N PHE A 578 -7.38 3.25 -24.85
CA PHE A 578 -5.94 3.11 -24.63
C PHE A 578 -5.15 4.22 -25.29
N THR A 579 -4.10 4.67 -24.62
CA THR A 579 -3.07 5.48 -25.27
C THR A 579 -2.31 4.65 -26.30
N SER A 580 -1.51 5.30 -27.16
CA SER A 580 -0.61 4.60 -28.08
C SER A 580 0.44 3.70 -27.39
N SER A 581 0.62 3.87 -26.08
CA SER A 581 1.50 3.06 -25.23
C SER A 581 0.70 2.17 -24.26
N TYR A 582 -0.56 1.86 -24.61
CA TYR A 582 -1.41 0.87 -23.93
C TYR A 582 -1.80 1.18 -22.48
N GLN A 583 -1.74 2.46 -22.09
CA GLN A 583 -2.29 2.88 -20.80
C GLN A 583 -3.80 3.09 -20.95
N PRO A 584 -4.67 2.41 -20.17
CA PRO A 584 -6.09 2.70 -20.12
C PRO A 584 -6.34 4.08 -19.53
N TYR A 585 -7.31 4.81 -20.08
CA TYR A 585 -7.86 6.03 -19.52
C TYR A 585 -9.38 6.04 -19.69
N LEU A 586 -10.08 6.75 -18.80
CA LEU A 586 -11.52 6.97 -18.92
C LEU A 586 -11.80 7.83 -20.16
N SER A 587 -12.52 7.27 -21.12
CA SER A 587 -12.97 8.02 -22.30
C SER A 587 -14.27 8.74 -21.97
N ASP A 588 -14.31 10.05 -22.18
CA ASP A 588 -15.56 10.79 -22.11
C ASP A 588 -16.61 10.16 -23.03
N SER A 589 -17.82 10.04 -22.51
CA SER A 589 -18.96 9.53 -23.26
C SER A 589 -19.37 10.57 -24.29
N ASN A 590 -18.94 10.40 -25.54
CA ASN A 590 -19.56 11.09 -26.68
C ASN A 590 -20.80 10.33 -27.14
#